data_AF-A0A0M3T9K6-F1
#
_entry.id   AF-A0A0M3T9K6-F1
#
_cell.length_a   1.000
_cell.length_b   1.000
_cell.length_c   1.000
_cell.angle_alpha   90.00
_cell.angle_beta   90.00
_cell.angle_gamma   90.00
#
_symmetry.space_group_name_H-M   'P 1'
#
loop_
_entity.id
_entity.type
_entity.pdbx_description
1 polymer ?
#
loop_
_entity_poly.entity_id
_entity_poly.type
_entity_poly.pdbx_seq_one_letter_code
_entity_poly.pdbx_strand_id
1 'polypeptide(L)'
;MTGLCESTLTTFPAREFYDRAGGNPSIMRALLERSQTALFRYRDKAVNLGQKSAGERVAGFLLAMWERLEPAGGNSATIDLPMSRADIGESLGLKIETVSRQFGSGSV
;
A
#
# COMPACT_ATOMS: atom_id res chain seq x y z
N MET A 1 -9.96 13.52 5.04
CA MET A 1 -9.35 12.18 4.99
C MET A 1 -10.35 11.28 4.31
N THR A 2 -10.12 10.89 3.06
CA THR A 2 -11.08 10.08 2.28
C THR A 2 -10.79 8.61 2.54
N GLY A 3 -11.78 7.87 3.05
CA GLY A 3 -11.71 6.42 3.18
C GLY A 3 -12.02 5.75 1.85
N LEU A 4 -11.31 4.67 1.52
CA LEU A 4 -11.62 3.83 0.35
C LEU A 4 -12.79 2.86 0.64
N CYS A 5 -13.02 2.57 1.92
CA CYS A 5 -14.10 1.74 2.42
C CYS A 5 -14.51 2.20 3.83
N GLU A 6 -15.57 1.61 4.36
CA GLU A 6 -15.95 1.76 5.77
C GLU A 6 -14.76 1.38 6.67
N SER A 7 -14.39 2.28 7.57
CA SER A 7 -13.17 2.15 8.37
C SER A 7 -13.31 2.88 9.69
N THR A 8 -12.87 2.25 10.78
CA THR A 8 -12.80 2.86 12.11
C THR A 8 -11.40 3.41 12.35
N LEU A 9 -11.30 4.70 12.68
CA LEU A 9 -10.03 5.35 12.98
C LEU A 9 -9.90 5.63 14.48
N THR A 10 -8.73 5.32 15.04
CA THR A 10 -8.34 5.77 16.37
C THR A 10 -7.32 6.89 16.25
N THR A 11 -7.66 8.08 16.74
CA THR A 11 -6.79 9.26 16.73
C THR A 11 -6.23 9.56 18.11
N PHE A 12 -5.00 10.06 18.17
CA PHE A 12 -4.37 10.52 19.41
C PHE A 12 -3.42 11.69 19.12
N PRO A 13 -3.18 12.59 20.10
CA PRO A 13 -2.24 13.69 19.93
C PRO A 13 -0.82 13.18 19.69
N ALA A 14 -0.18 13.64 18.62
CA ALA A 14 1.15 13.16 18.23
C ALA A 14 2.19 13.36 19.34
N ARG A 15 2.19 14.54 19.98
CA ARG A 15 3.13 14.87 21.07
C ARG A 15 3.02 13.87 22.23
N GLU A 16 1.81 13.66 22.75
CA GLU A 16 1.58 12.74 23.87
C GLU A 16 1.96 11.30 23.54
N PHE A 17 1.73 10.88 22.29
CA PHE A 17 2.16 9.57 21.82
C PHE A 17 3.70 9.44 21.80
N TYR A 18 4.41 10.44 21.29
CA TYR A 18 5.88 10.43 21.27
C TYR A 18 6.48 10.49 22.68
N ASP A 19 5.92 11.29 23.57
CA ASP A 19 6.35 11.36 24.98
C ASP A 19 6.21 9.99 25.65
N ARG A 20 5.07 9.31 25.47
CA ARG A 20 4.84 7.95 25.98
C ARG A 20 5.74 6.90 25.31
N ALA A 21 5.99 7.03 24.01
CA ALA A 21 6.91 6.14 23.28
C ALA A 21 8.34 6.29 23.79
N GLY A 22 8.78 7.50 24.11
CA GLY A 22 10.11 7.77 24.69
C GLY A 22 10.32 7.07 26.03
N GLY A 23 9.26 6.92 26.82
CA GLY A 23 9.28 6.17 28.09
C GLY A 23 9.18 4.64 27.95
N ASN A 24 8.98 4.11 26.74
CA ASN A 24 8.77 2.68 26.52
C ASN A 24 9.60 2.16 25.32
N PRO A 25 10.72 1.46 25.57
CA PRO A 25 11.61 0.98 24.52
C PRO A 25 10.93 0.09 23.45
N SER A 26 9.92 -0.70 23.81
CA SER A 26 9.24 -1.57 22.84
C SER A 26 8.38 -0.77 21.86
N ILE A 27 7.71 0.27 22.35
CA ILE A 27 6.92 1.20 21.52
C ILE A 27 7.84 2.00 20.60
N MET A 28 8.94 2.54 21.14
CA MET A 28 9.92 3.28 20.34
C MET A 28 10.52 2.41 19.23
N ARG A 29 10.85 1.14 19.54
CA ARG A 29 11.35 0.19 18.54
C ARG A 29 10.33 -0.08 17.44
N ALA A 30 9.09 -0.36 17.80
CA ALA A 30 8.01 -0.59 16.83
C ALA A 30 7.75 0.65 15.95
N LEU A 31 7.83 1.85 16.52
CA LEU A 31 7.70 3.11 15.78
C LEU A 31 8.84 3.30 14.78
N LEU A 32 10.09 3.02 15.20
CA LEU A 32 11.27 3.12 14.35
C LEU A 32 11.21 2.12 13.19
N GLU A 33 10.87 0.85 13.48
CA GLU A 33 10.71 -0.20 12.47
C GLU A 33 9.64 0.19 11.44
N ARG A 34 8.46 0.64 11.89
CA ARG A 34 7.40 1.12 10.99
C ARG A 34 7.84 2.31 10.13
N SER A 35 8.60 3.25 10.71
CA SER A 35 9.12 4.41 9.99
C SER A 35 10.12 4.00 8.92
N GLN A 36 11.03 3.07 9.23
CA GLN A 36 11.98 2.52 8.26
C GLN A 36 11.27 1.79 7.12
N THR A 37 10.27 0.96 7.43
CA THR A 37 9.43 0.31 6.41
C THR A 37 8.73 1.32 5.52
N ALA A 38 8.18 2.40 6.08
CA ALA A 38 7.52 3.44 5.31
C ALA A 38 8.50 4.17 4.36
N LEU A 39 9.70 4.50 4.84
CA LEU A 39 10.75 5.13 4.04
C LEU A 39 11.23 4.22 2.90
N PHE A 40 11.46 2.94 3.18
CA PHE A 40 11.86 1.95 2.18
C PHE A 40 10.80 1.82 1.07
N ARG A 41 9.52 1.70 1.44
CA ARG A 41 8.40 1.66 0.50
C ARG A 41 8.32 2.91 -0.38
N TYR A 42 8.60 4.08 0.17
CA TYR A 42 8.61 5.33 -0.60
C TYR A 42 9.77 5.38 -1.60
N ARG A 43 10.97 4.95 -1.16
CA ARG A 43 12.17 4.85 -2.02
C ARG A 43 11.94 3.91 -3.20
N ASP A 44 11.37 2.73 -2.95
CA ASP A 44 11.11 1.75 -4.00
C ASP A 44 10.06 2.22 -5.01
N LYS A 45 9.06 2.99 -4.57
CA LYS A 45 8.11 3.65 -5.48
C LYS A 45 8.78 4.72 -6.34
N ALA A 46 9.66 5.53 -5.77
CA ALA A 46 10.33 6.62 -6.48
C ALA A 46 11.33 6.11 -7.53
N VAL A 47 12.11 5.06 -7.22
CA VAL A 47 13.15 4.53 -8.12
C VAL A 47 12.56 3.74 -9.30
N ASN A 48 11.38 3.14 -9.15
CA ASN A 48 10.82 2.20 -10.13
C ASN A 48 9.81 2.80 -11.12
N LEU A 49 9.40 4.06 -10.96
CA LEU A 49 8.34 4.66 -11.78
C LEU A 49 8.81 5.09 -13.18
N GLY A 50 10.12 5.23 -13.41
CA GLY A 50 10.67 5.68 -14.71
C GLY A 50 10.92 4.58 -15.72
N GLN A 51 11.16 3.33 -15.28
CA GLN A 51 11.69 2.25 -16.13
C GLN A 51 10.70 1.11 -16.40
N LYS A 52 9.60 1.02 -15.65
CA LYS A 52 8.63 -0.07 -15.78
C LYS A 52 7.55 0.23 -16.82
N SER A 53 7.23 -0.77 -17.63
CA SER A 53 6.04 -0.81 -18.49
C SER A 53 4.74 -0.77 -17.66
N ALA A 54 3.62 -0.47 -18.32
CA ALA A 54 2.31 -0.45 -17.65
C ALA A 54 1.97 -1.80 -16.98
N GLY A 55 2.28 -2.91 -17.65
CA GLY A 55 2.07 -4.26 -17.11
C GLY A 55 2.91 -4.55 -15.87
N GLU A 56 4.20 -4.20 -15.89
CA GLU A 56 5.10 -4.40 -14.75
C GLU A 56 4.69 -3.56 -13.53
N ARG A 57 4.18 -2.33 -13.76
CA ARG A 57 3.65 -1.50 -12.68
C ARG A 57 2.40 -2.10 -12.06
N VAL A 58 1.47 -2.59 -12.88
CA VAL A 58 0.24 -3.24 -12.40
C VAL A 58 0.57 -4.55 -11.67
N ALA A 59 1.46 -5.39 -12.20
CA ALA A 59 1.91 -6.61 -11.54
C ALA A 59 2.56 -6.33 -10.18
N GLY A 60 3.49 -5.35 -10.13
CA GLY A 60 4.12 -4.94 -8.87
C GLY A 60 3.13 -4.36 -7.86
N PHE A 61 2.11 -3.64 -8.32
CA PHE A 61 1.01 -3.18 -7.47
C PHE A 61 0.22 -4.35 -6.88
N LEU A 62 -0.16 -5.34 -7.69
CA LEU A 62 -0.95 -6.49 -7.25
C LEU A 62 -0.19 -7.34 -6.22
N LEU A 63 1.11 -7.60 -6.45
CA LEU A 63 1.96 -8.30 -5.48
C LEU A 63 2.03 -7.53 -4.15
N ALA A 64 2.22 -6.21 -4.20
CA ALA A 64 2.26 -5.41 -2.98
C ALA A 64 0.90 -5.36 -2.26
N MET A 65 -0.22 -5.43 -2.97
CA MET A 65 -1.55 -5.50 -2.36
C MET A 65 -1.80 -6.87 -1.76
N TRP A 66 -1.36 -7.94 -2.43
CA TRP A 66 -1.39 -9.30 -1.91
C TRP A 66 -0.73 -9.40 -0.54
N GLU A 67 0.53 -8.98 -0.42
CA GLU A 67 1.27 -9.00 0.86
C GLU A 67 0.61 -8.17 1.97
N ARG A 68 -0.20 -7.17 1.62
CA ARG A 68 -0.84 -6.25 2.57
C ARG A 68 -2.23 -6.69 3.00
N LEU A 69 -2.95 -7.37 2.11
CA LEU A 69 -4.36 -7.73 2.28
C LEU A 69 -4.53 -9.21 2.61
N GLU A 70 -3.57 -10.06 2.27
CA GLU A 70 -3.57 -11.47 2.64
C GLU A 70 -3.46 -11.60 4.17
N PRO A 71 -4.45 -12.19 4.85
CA PRO A 71 -4.34 -12.52 6.25
C PRO A 71 -3.24 -13.58 6.44
N ALA A 72 -2.45 -13.48 7.51
CA ALA A 72 -1.46 -14.49 7.84
C ALA A 72 -2.12 -15.89 7.92
N GLY A 73 -1.90 -16.72 6.90
CA GLY A 73 -2.42 -18.10 6.80
C GLY A 73 -3.49 -18.37 5.73
N GLY A 74 -3.93 -17.37 4.95
CA GLY A 74 -4.95 -17.56 3.92
C GLY A 74 -4.38 -17.82 2.53
N ASN A 75 -4.23 -19.09 2.12
CA ASN A 75 -3.76 -19.50 0.77
C ASN A 75 -4.82 -19.24 -0.33
N SER A 76 -5.38 -18.03 -0.38
CA SER A 76 -6.49 -17.65 -1.25
C SER A 76 -5.97 -16.95 -2.48
N ALA A 77 -6.09 -17.55 -3.67
CA ALA A 77 -5.67 -17.01 -4.98
C ALA A 77 -6.31 -15.66 -5.38
N THR A 78 -7.11 -15.04 -4.51
CA THR A 78 -7.91 -13.85 -4.77
C THR A 78 -7.72 -12.81 -3.67
N ILE A 79 -7.63 -11.54 -4.06
CA ILE A 79 -7.57 -10.38 -3.17
C ILE A 79 -8.66 -9.38 -3.56
N ASP A 80 -9.33 -8.81 -2.57
CA ASP A 80 -10.31 -7.74 -2.77
C ASP A 80 -9.63 -6.38 -2.68
N LEU A 81 -9.61 -5.65 -3.78
CA LEU A 81 -9.05 -4.31 -3.85
C LEU A 81 -10.14 -3.27 -3.49
N PRO A 82 -10.02 -2.52 -2.38
CA PRO A 82 -11.04 -1.55 -1.97
C PRO A 82 -11.02 -0.25 -2.80
N MET A 83 -10.05 -0.10 -3.71
CA MET A 83 -9.88 1.08 -4.55
C MET A 83 -10.40 0.85 -5.97
N SER A 84 -10.83 1.93 -6.62
CA SER A 84 -11.25 1.90 -8.02
C SER A 84 -10.05 1.81 -8.97
N ARG A 85 -10.30 1.43 -10.22
CA ARG A 85 -9.26 1.47 -11.28
C ARG A 85 -8.72 2.88 -11.54
N ALA A 86 -9.50 3.92 -11.24
CA ALA A 86 -9.05 5.31 -11.33
C ALA A 86 -7.99 5.61 -10.27
N ASP A 87 -8.26 5.23 -9.01
CA ASP A 87 -7.33 5.41 -7.88
C ASP A 87 -6.02 4.64 -8.10
N ILE A 88 -6.12 3.43 -8.67
CA ILE A 88 -4.96 2.62 -9.06
C ILE A 88 -4.13 3.36 -10.13
N GLY A 89 -4.80 3.92 -11.15
CA GLY A 89 -4.16 4.70 -12.19
C GLY A 89 -3.38 5.89 -11.64
N GLU A 90 -4.02 6.68 -10.78
CA GLU A 90 -3.40 7.81 -10.11
C GLU A 90 -2.16 7.39 -9.30
N SER A 91 -2.26 6.32 -8.51
CA SER A 91 -1.12 5.82 -7.71
C SER A 91 0.05 5.30 -8.56
N LEU A 92 -0.19 4.86 -9.81
CA LEU A 92 0.85 4.27 -10.69
C LEU A 92 1.33 5.23 -11.79
N GLY A 93 0.75 6.43 -11.88
CA GLY A 93 0.97 7.35 -12.99
C GLY A 93 0.48 6.79 -14.33
N LEU A 94 -0.61 6.03 -14.31
CA LEU A 94 -1.25 5.42 -15.48
C LEU A 94 -2.66 5.98 -15.66
N LYS A 95 -3.17 5.95 -16.90
CA LYS A 95 -4.58 6.26 -17.14
C LYS A 95 -5.48 5.08 -16.78
N ILE A 96 -6.73 5.37 -16.41
CA ILE A 96 -7.72 4.34 -16.06
C ILE A 96 -7.95 3.33 -17.18
N GLU A 97 -7.89 3.75 -18.45
CA GLU A 97 -8.04 2.88 -19.61
C GLU A 97 -6.87 1.90 -19.73
N THR A 98 -5.64 2.34 -19.41
CA THR A 98 -4.46 1.48 -19.39
C THR A 98 -4.60 0.43 -18.30
N VAL A 99 -4.97 0.84 -17.08
CA VAL A 99 -5.22 -0.07 -15.96
C VAL A 99 -6.32 -1.08 -16.31
N SER A 100 -7.44 -0.61 -16.85
CA SER A 100 -8.56 -1.47 -17.27
C SER A 100 -8.17 -2.48 -18.34
N ARG A 101 -7.34 -2.08 -19.32
CA ARG A 101 -6.79 -3.01 -20.32
C ARG A 101 -5.93 -4.07 -19.65
N GLN A 102 -5.01 -3.70 -18.75
CA GLN A 102 -4.13 -4.66 -18.07
C GLN A 102 -4.91 -5.70 -17.26
N PHE A 103 -5.98 -5.29 -16.56
CA PHE A 103 -6.86 -6.23 -15.85
C PHE A 103 -7.68 -7.12 -16.78
N GLY A 104 -8.10 -6.62 -17.94
CA GLY A 104 -8.88 -7.40 -18.92
C GLY A 104 -8.05 -8.38 -19.75
N SER A 105 -6.75 -8.09 -19.96
CA SER A 105 -5.85 -8.94 -20.76
C SER A 105 -5.30 -10.16 -20.01
N GLY A 106 -5.61 -10.33 -18.73
CA GLY A 106 -5.11 -11.40 -17.87
C GLY A 106 -6.13 -12.50 -17.55
N SER A 107 -7.01 -12.86 -18.49
CA SER A 107 -7.78 -14.11 -18.38
C SER A 107 -6.88 -15.29 -18.73
N VAL A 108 -6.28 -15.89 -17.71
CA VAL A 108 -5.94 -17.32 -17.70
C VAL A 108 -6.91 -18.00 -16.74
#